data_AF-A0A955ADF1-F1
#
_entry.id   AF-A0A955ADF1-F1
#
_cell.length_a   1.000
_cell.length_b   1.000
_cell.length_c   1.000
_cell.angle_alpha   90.00
_cell.angle_beta   90.00
_cell.angle_gamma   90.00
#
_symmetry.space_group_name_H-M   'P 1'
#
loop_
_entity.id
_entity.type
_entity.pdbx_description
1 polymer ?
#
loop_
_entity_poly.entity_id
_entity_poly.type
_entity_poly.pdbx_seq_one_letter_code
_entity_poly.pdbx_strand_id
1 'polypeptide(L)'
;MKMIRLLSFATMIAWMSMGSTAGATDYTWGVLGGGNQDWNTAANWSPAGVPSVLDDSANLNVDLSAPLTVDMGSNSLTVSQIKLGSTTNAVSTTITGSGQLILDSSGTPRIDSYGLPGTVDTISVPITLTKGLTINNQSNPHGTVELSGN
;
A
#
# COMPACT_ATOMS: atom_id res chain seq x y z
N MET A 1 -27.32 21.69 -63.99
CA MET A 1 -27.13 20.82 -62.80
C MET A 1 -25.64 20.65 -62.55
N LYS A 2 -25.11 21.22 -61.46
CA LYS A 2 -23.73 21.04 -61.01
C LYS A 2 -23.78 20.71 -59.51
N MET A 3 -23.47 19.46 -59.17
CA MET A 3 -23.25 18.98 -57.81
C MET A 3 -21.89 19.49 -57.31
N ILE A 4 -21.85 20.10 -56.13
CA ILE A 4 -20.61 20.32 -55.38
C ILE A 4 -20.81 19.79 -53.96
N ARG A 5 -19.78 19.06 -53.53
CA ARG A 5 -19.72 18.05 -52.48
C ARG A 5 -19.59 18.66 -51.08
N LEU A 6 -20.10 17.92 -50.08
CA LEU A 6 -19.91 18.12 -48.64
C LEU A 6 -18.43 18.34 -48.29
N LEU A 7 -18.15 19.33 -47.43
CA LEU A 7 -16.93 19.37 -46.62
C LEU A 7 -17.28 19.11 -45.16
N SER A 8 -16.85 17.94 -44.67
CA SER A 8 -16.73 17.63 -43.25
C SER A 8 -15.49 18.34 -42.69
N PHE A 9 -15.61 18.99 -41.54
CA PHE A 9 -14.46 19.47 -40.76
C PHE A 9 -14.49 18.83 -39.38
N ALA A 10 -13.36 18.21 -39.04
CA ALA A 10 -13.13 17.37 -37.88
C ALA A 10 -13.03 18.18 -36.58
N THR A 11 -13.73 17.74 -35.54
CA THR A 11 -13.54 18.18 -34.15
C THR A 11 -12.34 17.45 -33.55
N MET A 12 -11.26 18.18 -33.32
CA MET A 12 -10.09 17.69 -32.59
C MET A 12 -10.36 17.86 -31.09
N ILE A 13 -10.70 16.77 -30.39
CA ILE A 13 -10.80 16.76 -28.93
C ILE A 13 -9.38 16.66 -28.38
N ALA A 14 -8.85 17.76 -27.88
CA ALA A 14 -7.60 17.77 -27.13
C ALA A 14 -7.84 17.16 -25.74
N TRP A 15 -7.39 15.93 -25.52
CA TRP A 15 -7.26 15.38 -24.17
C TRP A 15 -6.10 16.10 -23.47
N MET A 16 -6.43 17.11 -22.67
CA MET A 16 -5.53 17.61 -21.64
C MET A 16 -5.27 16.44 -20.68
N SER A 17 -4.11 15.82 -20.84
CA SER A 17 -3.55 14.89 -19.87
C SER A 17 -3.28 15.71 -18.62
N MET A 18 -4.23 15.72 -17.69
CA MET A 18 -3.97 16.15 -16.33
C MET A 18 -2.91 15.21 -15.80
N GLY A 19 -1.65 15.62 -15.83
CA GLY A 19 -0.62 14.99 -15.06
C GLY A 19 -1.05 15.11 -13.61
N SER A 20 -1.59 14.03 -13.05
CA SER A 20 -1.79 13.91 -11.62
C SER A 20 -0.41 14.05 -11.00
N THR A 21 -0.13 15.19 -10.38
CA THR A 21 0.93 15.23 -9.37
C THR A 21 0.49 14.22 -8.33
N ALA A 22 1.10 13.04 -8.33
CA ALA A 22 0.86 12.01 -7.33
C ALA A 22 1.31 12.63 -6.00
N GLY A 23 0.35 13.22 -5.29
CA GLY A 23 0.54 13.65 -3.92
C GLY A 23 0.50 12.41 -3.04
N ALA A 24 1.11 12.53 -1.86
CA ALA A 24 0.98 11.58 -0.77
C ALA A 24 -0.47 11.08 -0.65
N THR A 25 -0.69 9.80 -0.91
CA THR A 25 -2.02 9.19 -0.82
C THR A 25 -2.03 8.12 0.27
N ASP A 26 -3.04 8.20 1.13
CA ASP A 26 -3.27 7.20 2.15
C ASP A 26 -4.12 6.06 1.59
N TYR A 27 -3.52 4.89 1.40
CA TYR A 27 -4.19 3.70 0.92
C TYR A 27 -4.59 2.80 2.09
N THR A 28 -5.86 2.43 2.17
CA THR A 28 -6.39 1.49 3.17
C THR A 28 -6.74 0.16 2.52
N TRP A 29 -6.27 -0.92 3.13
CA TRP A 29 -6.55 -2.27 2.68
C TRP A 29 -8.04 -2.62 2.85
N GLY A 30 -8.65 -3.23 1.84
CA GLY A 30 -10.09 -3.52 1.79
C GLY A 30 -10.46 -4.99 2.00
N VAL A 31 -9.48 -5.91 1.98
CA VAL A 31 -9.76 -7.36 2.07
C VAL A 31 -9.68 -7.82 3.53
N LEU A 32 -10.83 -7.89 4.19
CA LEU A 32 -10.96 -8.23 5.62
C LEU A 32 -10.96 -9.73 5.91
N GLY A 33 -11.11 -10.57 4.87
CA GLY A 33 -11.18 -12.03 5.00
C GLY A 33 -9.84 -12.73 5.29
N GLY A 34 -8.73 -12.00 5.23
CA GLY A 34 -7.38 -12.56 5.33
C GLY A 34 -6.98 -13.41 4.09
N GLY A 35 -6.17 -14.43 4.34
CA GLY A 35 -5.62 -15.33 3.31
C GLY A 35 -4.42 -14.74 2.56
N ASN A 36 -4.02 -15.41 1.48
CA ASN A 36 -2.97 -14.95 0.58
C ASN A 36 -3.54 -13.93 -0.39
N GLN A 37 -2.95 -12.74 -0.41
CA GLN A 37 -3.36 -11.60 -1.22
C GLN A 37 -2.15 -10.99 -1.92
N ASP A 38 -2.39 -10.27 -3.01
CA ASP A 38 -1.36 -9.56 -3.76
C ASP A 38 -1.45 -8.06 -3.47
N TRP A 39 -0.32 -7.46 -3.06
CA TRP A 39 -0.18 -6.03 -2.83
C TRP A 39 -0.54 -5.22 -4.09
N ASN A 40 -0.21 -5.74 -5.26
CA ASN A 40 -0.35 -5.05 -6.54
C ASN A 40 -1.78 -5.12 -7.12
N THR A 41 -2.70 -5.82 -6.44
CA THR A 41 -4.11 -5.82 -6.83
C THR A 41 -4.76 -4.51 -6.39
N ALA A 42 -4.85 -3.53 -7.29
CA ALA A 42 -5.36 -2.19 -7.00
C ALA A 42 -6.77 -2.14 -6.37
N ALA A 43 -7.61 -3.15 -6.65
CA ALA A 43 -8.95 -3.26 -6.08
C ALA A 43 -8.95 -3.63 -4.58
N ASN A 44 -7.81 -4.11 -4.05
CA ASN A 44 -7.64 -4.39 -2.63
C ASN A 44 -7.37 -3.13 -1.80
N TRP A 45 -7.17 -1.97 -2.44
CA TRP A 45 -6.89 -0.70 -1.77
C TRP A 45 -8.01 0.32 -2.00
N SER A 46 -8.20 1.20 -1.01
CA SER A 46 -9.04 2.38 -1.10
C SER A 46 -8.24 3.63 -0.69
N PRO A 47 -8.17 4.67 -1.52
CA PRO A 47 -8.74 4.78 -2.87
C PRO A 47 -8.13 3.75 -3.84
N ALA A 48 -8.82 3.48 -4.95
CA ALA A 48 -8.34 2.51 -5.94
C ALA A 48 -6.96 2.91 -6.48
N GLY A 49 -5.99 2.01 -6.37
CA GLY A 49 -4.58 2.24 -6.70
C GLY A 49 -3.69 1.32 -5.89
N VAL A 50 -2.38 1.56 -5.90
CA VAL A 50 -1.41 0.76 -5.12
C VAL A 50 -0.41 1.71 -4.46
N PRO A 51 -0.25 1.67 -3.12
CA PRO A 51 0.78 2.44 -2.44
C PRO A 51 2.15 1.96 -2.93
N SER A 52 2.87 2.83 -3.64
CA SER A 52 4.11 2.45 -4.32
C SER A 52 5.07 3.60 -4.62
N VAL A 53 4.68 4.85 -4.34
CA VAL A 53 5.52 6.02 -4.56
C VAL A 53 5.84 6.76 -3.25
N LEU A 54 6.80 7.68 -3.33
CA LEU A 54 7.21 8.51 -2.20
C LEU A 54 6.00 9.19 -1.56
N ASP A 55 5.97 9.20 -0.23
CA ASP A 55 4.90 9.78 0.60
C ASP A 55 3.54 9.06 0.58
N ASP A 56 3.38 7.97 -0.18
CA ASP A 56 2.22 7.09 0.00
C ASP A 56 2.25 6.41 1.38
N SER A 57 1.08 6.18 1.98
CA SER A 57 0.96 5.32 3.15
C SER A 57 0.16 4.06 2.83
N ALA A 58 0.58 2.93 3.41
CA ALA A 58 -0.09 1.65 3.31
C ALA A 58 -0.68 1.28 4.66
N ASN A 59 -2.00 1.38 4.78
CA ASN A 59 -2.75 1.03 5.98
C ASN A 59 -3.34 -0.38 5.87
N LEU A 60 -2.65 -1.36 6.46
CA LEU A 60 -3.14 -2.72 6.66
C LEU A 60 -3.60 -2.97 8.11
N ASN A 61 -3.70 -1.91 8.93
CA ASN A 61 -4.40 -2.01 10.22
C ASN A 61 -5.90 -1.97 9.95
N VAL A 62 -6.51 -3.15 9.83
CA VAL A 62 -7.93 -3.33 9.52
C VAL A 62 -8.51 -4.47 10.34
N ASP A 63 -9.84 -4.54 10.39
CA ASP A 63 -10.58 -5.56 11.15
C ASP A 63 -10.55 -6.92 10.44
N LEU A 64 -9.37 -7.53 10.41
CA LEU A 64 -9.14 -8.83 9.82
C LEU A 64 -9.88 -9.92 10.59
N SER A 65 -10.56 -10.79 9.86
CA SER A 65 -11.25 -11.97 10.39
C SER A 65 -10.41 -13.25 10.39
N ALA A 66 -9.28 -13.25 9.66
CA ALA A 66 -8.31 -14.34 9.60
C ALA A 66 -6.90 -13.78 9.32
N PRO A 67 -5.83 -14.56 9.53
CA PRO A 67 -4.47 -14.14 9.20
C PRO A 67 -4.35 -13.69 7.74
N LEU A 68 -3.61 -12.60 7.52
CA LEU A 68 -3.37 -12.01 6.20
C LEU A 68 -1.91 -12.23 5.79
N THR A 69 -1.69 -12.75 4.58
CA THR A 69 -0.38 -12.74 3.93
C THR A 69 -0.48 -11.90 2.66
N VAL A 70 0.29 -10.83 2.57
CA VAL A 70 0.34 -9.96 1.39
C VAL A 70 1.67 -10.14 0.68
N ASP A 71 1.64 -10.58 -0.57
CA ASP A 71 2.81 -10.68 -1.43
C ASP A 71 3.03 -9.37 -2.20
N MET A 72 4.19 -8.74 -2.02
CA MET A 72 4.62 -7.55 -2.76
C MET A 72 5.10 -7.87 -4.18
N GLY A 73 5.33 -9.15 -4.50
CA GLY A 73 5.93 -9.60 -5.73
C GLY A 73 7.44 -9.39 -5.76
N SER A 74 7.98 -9.10 -6.94
CA SER A 74 9.43 -8.94 -7.18
C SER A 74 9.89 -7.48 -7.37
N ASN A 75 8.95 -6.53 -7.39
CA ASN A 75 9.26 -5.12 -7.62
C ASN A 75 9.62 -4.41 -6.33
N SER A 76 10.41 -3.34 -6.43
CA SER A 76 10.63 -2.45 -5.29
C SER A 76 9.42 -1.53 -5.13
N LEU A 77 8.97 -1.34 -3.90
CA LEU A 77 7.86 -0.44 -3.56
C LEU A 77 8.34 0.60 -2.56
N THR A 78 8.08 1.86 -2.83
CA THR A 78 8.39 2.96 -1.90
C THR A 78 7.14 3.37 -1.17
N VAL A 79 7.20 3.44 0.16
CA VAL A 79 6.12 3.98 1.01
C VAL A 79 6.72 4.75 2.18
N SER A 80 5.98 5.74 2.65
CA SER A 80 6.35 6.53 3.83
C SER A 80 5.93 5.89 5.13
N GLN A 81 4.86 5.11 5.11
CA GLN A 81 4.31 4.49 6.31
C GLN A 81 3.68 3.14 5.99
N ILE A 82 3.91 2.18 6.88
CA ILE A 82 3.14 0.94 6.94
C ILE A 82 2.43 0.86 8.30
N LYS A 83 1.13 0.59 8.28
CA LYS A 83 0.35 0.21 9.47
C LYS A 83 -0.04 -1.25 9.34
N LEU A 84 0.18 -2.05 10.38
CA LEU A 84 -0.03 -3.49 10.40
C LEU A 84 -0.98 -3.93 11.51
N GLY A 85 -1.57 -5.10 11.29
CA GLY A 85 -2.29 -5.90 12.26
C GLY A 85 -3.78 -5.56 12.40
N SER A 86 -4.36 -5.95 13.53
CA SER A 86 -5.81 -5.86 13.78
C SER A 86 -6.06 -5.57 15.25
N THR A 87 -6.94 -4.60 15.53
CA THR A 87 -7.34 -4.25 16.91
C THR A 87 -8.60 -4.98 17.38
N THR A 88 -9.30 -5.67 16.49
CA THR A 88 -10.57 -6.35 16.80
C THR A 88 -10.40 -7.86 17.00
N ASN A 89 -9.54 -8.49 16.20
CA ASN A 89 -9.24 -9.92 16.31
C ASN A 89 -7.73 -10.15 16.48
N ALA A 90 -7.38 -11.19 17.24
CA ALA A 90 -6.00 -11.60 17.48
C ALA A 90 -5.45 -12.41 16.29
N VAL A 91 -5.22 -11.73 15.17
CA VAL A 91 -4.69 -12.30 13.93
C VAL A 91 -3.47 -11.52 13.45
N SER A 92 -2.61 -12.17 12.68
CA SER A 92 -1.35 -11.61 12.19
C SER A 92 -1.47 -11.09 10.76
N THR A 93 -0.71 -10.04 10.44
CA THR A 93 -0.43 -9.61 9.07
C THR A 93 1.03 -9.91 8.71
N THR A 94 1.25 -10.63 7.61
CA THR A 94 2.58 -10.93 7.06
C THR A 94 2.72 -10.26 5.70
N ILE A 95 3.76 -9.44 5.53
CA ILE A 95 4.20 -8.93 4.23
C ILE A 95 5.34 -9.83 3.73
N THR A 96 5.22 -10.33 2.51
CA THR A 96 6.19 -11.24 1.86
C THR A 96 6.52 -10.75 0.47
N GLY A 97 7.52 -11.37 -0.16
CA GLY A 97 7.91 -11.07 -1.54
C GLY A 97 9.40 -11.24 -1.75
N SER A 98 9.83 -11.11 -3.00
CA SER A 98 11.26 -11.06 -3.37
C SER A 98 11.71 -9.64 -3.71
N GLY A 99 10.77 -8.72 -3.89
CA GLY A 99 11.00 -7.30 -4.08
C GLY A 99 11.46 -6.62 -2.79
N GLN A 100 11.87 -5.37 -2.91
CA GLN A 100 12.36 -4.57 -1.80
C GLN A 100 11.28 -3.59 -1.31
N LEU A 101 11.12 -3.50 0.00
CA LEU A 101 10.39 -2.41 0.64
C LEU A 101 11.35 -1.25 0.88
N ILE A 102 11.09 -0.11 0.24
CA ILE A 102 11.82 1.14 0.46
C ILE A 102 10.98 2.01 1.39
N LEU A 103 11.46 2.22 2.61
CA LEU A 103 10.84 3.13 3.57
C LEU A 103 11.49 4.51 3.40
N ASP A 104 10.77 5.40 2.72
CA ASP A 104 11.19 6.77 2.42
C ASP A 104 10.01 7.73 2.51
N SER A 105 10.28 8.96 2.94
CA SER A 105 9.28 10.01 2.98
C SER A 105 9.95 11.37 2.91
N SER A 106 9.21 12.44 2.60
CA SER A 106 9.68 13.82 2.75
C SER A 106 10.04 14.15 4.22
N GLY A 107 9.41 13.46 5.19
CA GLY A 107 9.74 13.50 6.62
C GLY A 107 10.57 12.31 7.10
N THR A 108 10.10 11.66 8.17
CA THR A 108 10.66 10.42 8.74
C THR A 108 9.71 9.25 8.41
N PRO A 109 10.15 8.20 7.69
CA PRO A 109 9.32 7.04 7.44
C PRO A 109 8.98 6.28 8.74
N ARG A 110 7.87 5.53 8.72
CA ARG A 110 7.30 4.91 9.93
C ARG A 110 6.74 3.50 9.70
N ILE A 111 6.92 2.64 10.69
CA ILE A 111 6.14 1.39 10.83
C ILE A 111 5.33 1.48 12.11
N ASP A 112 4.04 1.20 11.98
CA ASP A 112 3.11 1.06 13.08
C ASP A 112 2.55 -0.33 13.14
N SER A 113 2.77 -1.01 14.26
CA SER A 113 2.07 -2.25 14.52
C SER A 113 0.96 -2.01 15.52
N TYR A 114 -0.18 -2.60 15.20
CA TYR A 114 -1.36 -2.71 16.02
C TYR A 114 -1.65 -4.20 16.17
N GLY A 115 -2.20 -4.61 17.29
CA GLY A 115 -2.46 -6.03 17.49
C GLY A 115 -2.95 -6.29 18.89
N LEU A 116 -3.74 -7.33 19.05
CA LEU A 116 -4.04 -7.85 20.37
C LEU A 116 -2.85 -8.67 20.91
N PRO A 117 -2.75 -8.90 22.23
CA PRO A 117 -1.71 -9.71 22.82
C PRO A 117 -1.58 -11.08 22.16
N GLY A 118 -0.33 -11.47 21.88
CA GLY A 118 0.00 -12.73 21.25
C GLY A 118 -0.02 -12.72 19.72
N THR A 119 -0.36 -11.60 19.08
CA THR A 119 -0.18 -11.45 17.62
C THR A 119 1.23 -10.99 17.28
N VAL A 120 1.74 -11.49 16.16
CA VAL A 120 3.01 -11.08 15.57
C VAL A 120 2.75 -10.69 14.12
N ASP A 121 2.90 -9.42 13.80
CA ASP A 121 2.95 -8.95 12.42
C ASP A 121 4.38 -9.08 11.91
N THR A 122 4.54 -9.48 10.65
CA THR A 122 5.86 -9.76 10.08
C THR A 122 6.05 -9.01 8.77
N ILE A 123 7.21 -8.35 8.61
CA ILE A 123 7.68 -7.87 7.31
C ILE A 123 8.87 -8.73 6.90
N SER A 124 8.63 -9.62 5.94
CA SER A 124 9.58 -10.65 5.46
C SER A 124 10.06 -10.36 4.04
N VAL A 125 10.45 -9.10 3.79
CA VAL A 125 11.07 -8.65 2.53
C VAL A 125 12.34 -7.86 2.85
N PRO A 126 13.30 -7.76 1.92
CA PRO A 126 14.40 -6.81 2.05
C PRO A 126 13.89 -5.39 2.32
N ILE A 127 14.44 -4.71 3.32
CA ILE A 127 14.06 -3.33 3.69
C ILE A 127 15.24 -2.39 3.41
N THR A 128 15.00 -1.35 2.62
CA THR A 128 15.92 -0.21 2.48
C THR A 128 15.37 0.99 3.22
N LEU A 129 16.23 1.61 4.03
CA LEU A 129 15.95 2.88 4.68
C LEU A 129 16.75 3.97 3.98
N THR A 130 16.07 4.99 3.45
CA THR A 130 16.72 6.19 2.89
C THR A 130 16.98 7.25 3.95
N LYS A 131 16.29 7.13 5.09
CA LYS A 131 16.29 8.05 6.24
C LYS A 131 16.19 7.27 7.54
N GLY A 132 16.20 7.98 8.69
CA GLY A 132 15.88 7.36 9.98
C GLY A 132 14.47 6.77 9.97
N LEU A 133 14.27 5.65 10.66
CA LEU A 133 12.98 4.96 10.77
C LEU A 133 12.40 5.13 12.17
N THR A 134 11.10 5.41 12.26
CA THR A 134 10.34 5.30 13.51
C THR A 134 9.54 4.00 13.52
N ILE A 135 9.66 3.20 14.59
CA ILE A 135 8.84 1.99 14.79
C ILE A 135 8.03 2.21 16.06
N ASN A 136 6.71 2.18 15.94
CA ASN A 136 5.81 2.32 17.08
C ASN A 136 4.93 1.08 17.23
N ASN A 137 4.80 0.62 18.46
CA ASN A 137 3.76 -0.32 18.86
C ASN A 137 2.59 0.50 19.42
N GLN A 138 1.46 0.49 18.72
CA GLN A 138 0.37 1.45 18.89
C GLN A 138 -0.90 0.87 19.52
N SER A 139 -0.99 -0.43 19.75
CA SER A 139 -2.17 -1.04 20.39
C SER A 139 -2.06 -1.11 21.91
N ASN A 140 -3.21 -1.05 22.59
CA ASN A 140 -3.34 -1.40 24.01
C ASN A 140 -4.52 -2.36 24.18
N PRO A 141 -4.30 -3.63 24.56
CA PRO A 141 -3.01 -4.25 24.85
C PRO A 141 -2.20 -4.60 23.57
N HIS A 142 -0.90 -4.87 23.70
CA HIS A 142 0.08 -4.73 22.62
C HIS A 142 0.30 -6.03 21.82
N GLY A 143 0.40 -5.93 20.48
CA GLY A 143 0.95 -6.96 19.60
C GLY A 143 2.48 -6.87 19.49
N THR A 144 3.08 -7.63 18.58
CA THR A 144 4.52 -7.56 18.24
C THR A 144 4.70 -7.31 16.74
N VAL A 145 5.73 -6.54 16.38
CA VAL A 145 6.22 -6.46 14.99
C VAL A 145 7.57 -7.14 14.88
N GLU A 146 7.71 -7.99 13.88
CA GLU A 146 8.95 -8.65 13.50
C GLU A 146 9.39 -8.18 12.12
N LEU A 147 10.67 -7.82 12.01
CA LEU A 147 11.33 -7.52 10.74
C LEU A 147 12.32 -8.65 10.48
N SER A 148 12.05 -9.47 9.48
CA SER A 148 12.86 -10.65 9.16
C SER A 148 13.20 -10.63 7.67
N GLY A 149 14.29 -9.95 7.33
CA GLY A 149 14.84 -10.02 5.98
C GLY A 149 15.51 -11.38 5.74
N ASN A 150 15.22 -12.02 4.61
CA ASN A 150 16.06 -13.10 4.07
C ASN A 150 17.21 -12.52 3.25
#